data_AF-A0A7W7K6Q5-F1
#
_entry.id   AF-A0A7W7K6Q5-F1
#
_cell.length_a   1.000
_cell.length_b   1.000
_cell.length_c   1.000
_cell.angle_alpha   90.00
_cell.angle_beta   90.00
_cell.angle_gamma   90.00
#
_symmetry.space_group_name_H-M   'P 1'
#
loop_
_entity.id
_entity.type
_entity.pdbx_description
1 polymer ?
#
loop_
_entity_poly.entity_id
_entity_poly.type
_entity_poly.pdbx_seq_one_letter_code
_entity_poly.pdbx_strand_id
1 'polypeptide(L)'
;MSIGSSLCDVDWDAAGSMLSGTAAWAAVGAAFYATWKAANTFTQFRQQKSYERRFSAAETALSAAYRAKRNLQVVRDGNLTYEEYVSADITRQLDEMPEGSDVDRKILEIRAKITSARFERYRQDWDQVINQVAISKALFGREVEEAMKEIANEIVKVQDAAATVAVLNVKWLEESIFTSGDRAGSDRLMERVDRCIGVLERHLLPILAVSNGR
;
A
#
# COMPACT_ATOMS: atom_id res chain seq x y z
N MET A 1 30.86 95.34 29.27
CA MET A 1 30.97 93.97 29.78
C MET A 1 29.68 93.23 29.43
N SER A 2 29.72 92.36 28.44
CA SER A 2 28.66 91.42 28.09
C SER A 2 29.34 90.06 27.94
N ILE A 3 28.92 89.09 28.76
CA ILE A 3 29.47 87.74 28.77
C ILE A 3 28.60 86.92 27.81
N GLY A 4 29.18 86.58 26.66
CA GLY A 4 28.56 85.65 25.70
C GLY A 4 28.68 84.22 26.23
N SER A 5 27.53 83.56 26.41
CA SER A 5 27.40 82.15 26.70
C SER A 5 27.60 81.31 25.43
N SER A 6 28.75 80.67 25.29
CA SER A 6 28.99 79.62 24.29
C SER A 6 28.52 78.28 24.86
N LEU A 7 27.27 77.92 24.61
CA LEU A 7 26.80 76.54 24.73
C LEU A 7 27.46 75.74 23.61
N CYS A 8 28.24 74.73 23.97
CA CYS A 8 28.71 73.71 23.06
C CYS A 8 27.50 72.92 22.55
N ASP A 9 27.08 73.17 21.31
CA ASP A 9 26.19 72.26 20.59
C ASP A 9 26.94 70.93 20.39
N VAL A 10 26.64 69.97 21.26
CA VAL A 10 26.94 68.56 21.00
C VAL A 10 25.96 68.14 19.92
N ASP A 11 26.45 68.07 18.68
CA ASP A 11 25.71 67.63 17.50
C ASP A 11 25.38 66.13 17.61
N TRP A 12 24.24 65.82 18.24
CA TRP A 12 23.69 64.47 18.37
C TRP A 12 23.19 63.89 17.03
N ASP A 13 22.97 64.73 16.01
CA ASP A 13 22.53 64.30 14.68
C ASP A 13 23.66 63.62 13.90
N ALA A 14 24.90 64.07 14.07
CA ALA A 14 26.07 63.43 13.47
C ALA A 14 26.29 62.00 14.00
N ALA A 15 26.07 61.76 15.30
CA ALA A 15 26.17 60.42 15.91
C ALA A 15 25.01 59.49 15.52
N GLY A 16 23.79 60.02 15.35
CA GLY A 16 22.62 59.27 14.89
C GLY A 16 22.71 58.80 13.42
N SER A 17 23.34 59.60 12.56
CA SER A 17 23.49 59.25 11.13
C SER A 17 24.47 58.09 10.89
N MET A 18 25.54 57.98 11.69
CA MET A 18 26.50 56.86 11.56
C MET A 18 25.97 55.55 12.16
N LEU A 19 25.18 55.64 13.24
CA LEU A 19 24.54 54.47 13.87
C LEU A 19 23.39 53.92 13.01
N SER A 20 22.61 54.79 12.35
CA SER A 20 21.56 54.36 11.41
C SER A 20 22.10 53.69 10.15
N GLY A 21 23.26 54.11 9.64
CA GLY A 21 23.94 53.45 8.53
C GLY A 21 24.32 51.99 8.82
N THR A 22 24.96 51.73 9.97
CA THR A 22 25.34 50.36 10.37
C THR A 22 24.14 49.50 10.81
N ALA A 23 23.15 50.09 11.48
CA ALA A 23 21.90 49.42 11.86
C ALA A 23 21.08 48.99 10.63
N ALA A 24 21.07 49.78 9.56
CA ALA A 24 20.40 49.42 8.31
C ALA A 24 21.05 48.18 7.66
N TRP A 25 22.38 48.09 7.62
CA TRP A 25 23.08 46.91 7.11
C TRP A 25 22.87 45.66 7.99
N ALA A 26 22.81 45.83 9.31
CA ALA A 26 22.50 44.75 10.24
C ALA A 26 21.06 44.22 10.05
N ALA A 27 20.08 45.11 9.83
CA ALA A 27 18.70 44.74 9.55
C ALA A 27 18.56 44.00 8.21
N VAL A 28 19.26 44.46 7.16
CA VAL A 28 19.30 43.77 5.86
C VAL A 28 19.97 42.39 5.98
N GLY A 29 21.09 42.30 6.71
CA GLY A 29 21.77 41.04 6.97
C GLY A 29 20.91 40.04 7.77
N ALA A 30 20.21 40.52 8.79
CA ALA A 30 19.26 39.71 9.57
C ALA A 30 18.09 39.24 8.72
N ALA A 31 17.53 40.11 7.86
CA ALA A 31 16.48 39.73 6.91
C ALA A 31 16.98 38.64 5.96
N PHE A 32 18.15 38.81 5.32
CA PHE A 32 18.76 37.82 4.44
C PHE A 32 19.03 36.48 5.14
N TYR A 33 19.57 36.52 6.36
CA TYR A 33 19.82 35.31 7.15
C TYR A 33 18.50 34.60 7.52
N ALA A 34 17.47 35.36 7.87
CA ALA A 34 16.14 34.83 8.15
C ALA A 34 15.49 34.19 6.91
N THR A 35 15.57 34.82 5.73
CA THR A 35 15.07 34.22 4.48
C THR A 35 15.86 32.99 4.07
N TRP A 36 17.19 33.01 4.21
CA TRP A 36 18.04 31.84 3.91
C TRP A 36 17.74 30.66 4.84
N LYS A 37 17.61 30.92 6.15
CA LYS A 37 17.25 29.91 7.14
C LYS A 37 15.83 29.37 6.90
N ALA A 38 14.87 30.23 6.55
CA ALA A 38 13.52 29.83 6.18
C ALA A 38 13.49 28.96 4.91
N ALA A 39 14.26 29.31 3.88
CA ALA A 39 14.36 28.52 2.65
C ALA A 39 14.95 27.12 2.89
N ASN A 40 16.01 27.03 3.71
CA ASN A 40 16.60 25.75 4.09
C ASN A 40 15.63 24.90 4.92
N THR A 41 14.92 25.52 5.87
CA THR A 41 13.93 24.84 6.71
C THR A 41 12.76 24.30 5.87
N PHE A 42 12.28 25.08 4.90
CA PHE A 42 11.20 24.67 4.00
C PHE A 42 11.63 23.51 3.08
N THR A 43 12.87 23.52 2.60
CA THR A 43 13.41 22.43 1.78
C THR A 43 13.54 21.14 2.58
N GLN A 44 14.06 21.22 3.82
CA GLN A 44 14.13 20.09 4.73
C GLN A 44 12.73 19.55 5.07
N PHE A 45 11.77 20.43 5.35
CA PHE A 45 10.38 20.05 5.60
C PHE A 45 9.75 19.32 4.42
N ARG A 46 9.97 19.81 3.19
CA ARG A 46 9.50 19.14 1.97
C ARG A 46 10.12 17.77 1.78
N GLN A 47 11.42 17.64 2.02
CA GLN A 47 12.11 16.34 1.94
C GLN A 47 11.57 15.36 2.99
N GLN A 48 11.36 15.83 4.23
CA GLN A 48 10.79 15.02 5.30
C GLN A 48 9.37 14.54 4.95
N LYS A 49 8.51 15.44 4.45
CA LYS A 49 7.13 15.07 4.04
C LYS A 49 7.10 14.10 2.86
N SER A 50 8.02 14.24 1.92
CA SER A 50 8.17 13.28 0.82
C SER A 50 8.57 11.91 1.35
N TYR A 51 9.53 11.87 2.29
CA TYR A 51 9.98 10.64 2.93
C TYR A 51 8.85 9.96 3.71
N GLU A 52 8.11 10.70 4.53
CA GLU A 52 6.95 10.19 5.29
C GLU A 52 5.91 9.54 4.36
N ARG A 53 5.60 10.17 3.22
CA ARG A 53 4.66 9.61 2.23
C ARG A 53 5.19 8.32 1.61
N ARG A 54 6.48 8.29 1.25
CA ARG A 54 7.11 7.08 0.69
C ARG A 54 7.16 5.95 1.70
N PHE A 55 7.43 6.25 2.97
CA PHE A 55 7.43 5.27 4.05
C PHE A 55 6.02 4.67 4.26
N SER A 56 5.01 5.53 4.44
CA SER A 56 3.62 5.10 4.65
C SER A 56 3.08 4.29 3.46
N ALA A 57 3.41 4.69 2.23
CA ALA A 57 3.03 3.94 1.04
C ALA A 57 3.76 2.59 0.94
N ALA A 58 5.03 2.52 1.33
CA ALA A 58 5.80 1.27 1.32
C ALA A 58 5.22 0.26 2.32
N GLU A 59 4.88 0.71 3.53
CA GLU A 59 4.22 -0.12 4.55
C GLU A 59 2.86 -0.60 4.08
N THR A 60 2.06 0.29 3.49
CA THR A 60 0.72 -0.04 2.98
C THR A 60 0.78 -1.04 1.84
N ALA A 61 1.73 -0.89 0.91
CA ALA A 61 1.92 -1.79 -0.22
C ALA A 61 2.38 -3.19 0.21
N LEU A 62 3.40 -3.28 1.08
CA LEU A 62 3.85 -4.57 1.62
C LEU A 62 2.76 -5.26 2.43
N SER A 63 2.06 -4.52 3.29
CA SER A 63 0.96 -5.06 4.10
C SER A 63 -0.17 -5.59 3.22
N ALA A 64 -0.55 -4.86 2.17
CA ALA A 64 -1.56 -5.29 1.22
C ALA A 64 -1.13 -6.58 0.49
N ALA A 65 0.11 -6.65 0.00
CA ALA A 65 0.64 -7.85 -0.66
C ALA A 65 0.64 -9.08 0.26
N TYR A 66 1.06 -8.91 1.53
CA TYR A 66 1.07 -10.00 2.50
C TYR A 66 -0.32 -10.47 2.91
N ARG A 67 -1.27 -9.54 3.11
CA ARG A 67 -2.68 -9.89 3.34
C ARG A 67 -3.27 -10.61 2.14
N ALA A 68 -2.98 -10.13 0.94
CA ALA A 68 -3.46 -10.75 -0.28
C ALA A 68 -2.96 -12.18 -0.44
N LYS A 69 -1.67 -12.44 -0.18
CA LYS A 69 -1.12 -13.81 -0.14
C LYS A 69 -1.91 -14.70 0.82
N ARG A 70 -2.06 -14.26 2.07
CA ARG A 70 -2.75 -15.03 3.11
C ARG A 70 -4.21 -15.30 2.75
N ASN A 71 -4.91 -14.27 2.30
CA ASN A 71 -6.32 -14.37 1.93
C ASN A 71 -6.49 -15.26 0.69
N LEU A 72 -5.58 -15.22 -0.29
CA LEU A 72 -5.60 -16.12 -1.44
C LEU A 72 -5.46 -17.58 -1.02
N GLN A 73 -4.60 -17.88 -0.04
CA GLN A 73 -4.49 -19.24 0.51
C GLN A 73 -5.81 -19.69 1.13
N VAL A 74 -6.46 -18.83 1.93
CA VAL A 74 -7.74 -19.15 2.57
C VAL A 74 -8.86 -19.33 1.53
N VAL A 75 -8.92 -18.47 0.53
CA VAL A 75 -9.94 -18.52 -0.52
C VAL A 75 -9.79 -19.78 -1.38
N ARG A 76 -8.55 -20.20 -1.65
CA ARG A 76 -8.22 -21.38 -2.46
C ARG A 76 -8.12 -22.68 -1.65
N ASP A 77 -8.31 -22.62 -0.34
CA ASP A 77 -8.36 -23.81 0.49
C ASP A 77 -9.61 -24.60 0.14
N GLY A 78 -9.42 -25.82 -0.37
CA GLY A 78 -10.53 -26.71 -0.70
C GLY A 78 -11.30 -27.22 0.53
N ASN A 79 -10.73 -27.05 1.73
CA ASN A 79 -11.39 -27.42 2.97
C ASN A 79 -12.51 -26.43 3.29
N LEU A 80 -13.66 -26.99 3.60
CA LEU A 80 -14.86 -26.25 3.99
C LEU A 80 -14.91 -26.22 5.52
N THR A 81 -15.08 -25.03 6.08
CA THR A 81 -15.33 -24.89 7.52
C THR A 81 -16.74 -25.38 7.86
N TYR A 82 -16.97 -25.77 9.12
CA TYR A 82 -18.30 -26.22 9.56
C TYR A 82 -19.41 -25.16 9.27
N GLU A 83 -19.11 -23.88 9.48
CA GLU A 83 -20.03 -22.79 9.19
C GLU A 83 -20.35 -22.67 7.69
N GLU A 84 -19.37 -22.91 6.82
CA GLU A 84 -19.57 -22.93 5.37
C GLU A 84 -20.38 -24.14 4.92
N TYR A 85 -20.18 -25.29 5.56
CA TYR A 85 -21.01 -26.48 5.34
C TYR A 85 -22.49 -26.21 5.69
N VAL A 86 -22.74 -25.57 6.83
CA VAL A 86 -24.10 -25.26 7.31
C VAL A 86 -24.74 -24.15 6.48
N SER A 87 -24.02 -23.07 6.19
CA SER A 87 -24.56 -21.93 5.43
C SER A 87 -24.85 -22.25 3.96
N ALA A 88 -24.09 -23.17 3.37
CA ALA A 88 -24.37 -23.66 2.02
C ALA A 88 -25.42 -24.78 1.99
N ASP A 89 -25.99 -25.18 3.13
CA ASP A 89 -27.02 -26.23 3.26
C ASP A 89 -26.66 -27.49 2.46
N ILE A 90 -25.38 -27.85 2.48
CA ILE A 90 -24.77 -28.81 1.54
C ILE A 90 -25.46 -30.17 1.66
N THR A 91 -25.71 -30.61 2.90
CA THR A 91 -26.36 -31.89 3.18
C THR A 91 -27.76 -31.94 2.58
N ARG A 92 -28.57 -30.89 2.77
CA ARG A 92 -29.91 -30.83 2.19
C ARG A 92 -29.87 -30.75 0.66
N GLN A 93 -28.94 -29.97 0.12
CA GLN A 93 -28.77 -29.88 -1.34
C GLN A 93 -28.31 -31.18 -1.98
N LEU A 94 -27.58 -32.03 -1.25
CA LEU A 94 -27.17 -33.37 -1.69
C LEU A 94 -28.32 -34.38 -1.52
N ASP A 95 -29.07 -34.31 -0.42
CA ASP A 95 -30.22 -35.20 -0.15
C ASP A 95 -31.40 -34.96 -1.11
N GLU A 96 -31.58 -33.71 -1.59
CA GLU A 96 -32.59 -33.35 -2.60
C GLU A 96 -32.17 -33.70 -4.04
N MET A 97 -30.97 -34.26 -4.24
CA MET A 97 -30.49 -34.62 -5.58
C MET A 97 -31.25 -35.83 -6.14
N PRO A 98 -31.73 -35.78 -7.41
CA PRO A 98 -32.32 -36.95 -8.06
C PRO A 98 -31.31 -38.11 -8.13
N GLU A 99 -31.77 -39.34 -7.97
CA GLU A 99 -30.94 -40.53 -8.22
C GLU A 99 -30.32 -40.47 -9.63
N GLY A 100 -29.01 -40.70 -9.73
CA GLY A 100 -28.25 -40.65 -10.99
C GLY A 100 -27.71 -39.26 -11.38
N SER A 101 -27.89 -38.26 -10.52
CA SER A 101 -27.25 -36.95 -10.69
C SER A 101 -25.75 -36.98 -10.41
N ASP A 102 -25.01 -36.11 -11.10
CA ASP A 102 -23.55 -36.01 -11.01
C ASP A 102 -23.16 -35.30 -9.70
N VAL A 103 -22.87 -36.10 -8.66
CA VAL A 103 -22.49 -35.62 -7.32
C VAL A 103 -21.20 -34.79 -7.37
N ASP A 104 -20.22 -35.19 -8.17
CA ASP A 104 -18.96 -34.46 -8.32
C ASP A 104 -19.21 -33.05 -8.86
N ARG A 105 -20.10 -32.96 -9.86
CA ARG A 105 -20.52 -31.69 -10.46
C ARG A 105 -21.21 -30.78 -9.45
N LYS A 106 -22.04 -31.32 -8.55
CA LYS A 106 -22.70 -30.52 -7.51
C LYS A 106 -21.71 -30.04 -6.45
N ILE A 107 -20.79 -30.90 -6.02
CA ILE A 107 -19.73 -30.55 -5.07
C ILE A 107 -18.87 -29.42 -5.62
N LEU A 108 -18.50 -29.47 -6.91
CA LEU A 108 -17.72 -28.43 -7.57
C LEU A 108 -18.45 -27.08 -7.59
N GLU A 109 -19.76 -27.08 -7.90
CA GLU A 109 -20.60 -25.88 -7.86
C GLU A 109 -20.65 -25.24 -6.46
N ILE A 110 -20.86 -26.08 -5.43
CA ILE A 110 -20.92 -25.65 -4.04
C ILE A 110 -19.58 -25.03 -3.62
N ARG A 111 -18.46 -25.70 -3.92
CA ARG A 111 -17.13 -25.16 -3.62
C ARG A 111 -16.90 -23.82 -4.30
N ALA A 112 -17.27 -23.68 -5.58
CA ALA A 112 -17.12 -22.42 -6.30
C ALA A 112 -17.94 -21.28 -5.67
N LYS A 113 -19.19 -21.55 -5.25
CA LYS A 113 -20.02 -20.58 -4.52
C LYS A 113 -19.38 -20.13 -3.21
N ILE A 114 -18.80 -21.07 -2.47
CA ILE A 114 -18.13 -20.77 -1.19
C ILE A 114 -16.85 -19.97 -1.44
N THR A 115 -16.06 -20.33 -2.44
CA THR A 115 -14.91 -19.53 -2.88
C THR A 115 -15.32 -18.10 -3.24
N SER A 116 -16.42 -17.90 -3.99
CA SER A 116 -16.94 -16.57 -4.28
C SER A 116 -17.36 -15.80 -3.03
N ALA A 117 -17.99 -16.46 -2.06
CA ALA A 117 -18.37 -15.85 -0.78
C ALA A 117 -17.13 -15.45 0.05
N ARG A 118 -16.07 -16.28 0.06
CA ARG A 118 -14.78 -15.94 0.67
C ARG A 118 -14.12 -14.76 -0.03
N PHE A 119 -14.20 -14.67 -1.35
CA PHE A 119 -13.69 -13.51 -2.10
C PHE A 119 -14.36 -12.22 -1.64
N GLU A 120 -15.69 -12.21 -1.52
CA GLU A 120 -16.43 -11.03 -1.08
C GLU A 120 -16.07 -10.61 0.35
N ARG A 121 -15.82 -11.58 1.25
CA ARG A 121 -15.35 -11.32 2.62
C ARG A 121 -14.06 -10.49 2.66
N TYR A 122 -13.15 -10.71 1.71
CA TYR A 122 -11.84 -10.04 1.65
C TYR A 122 -11.79 -8.89 0.63
N ARG A 123 -12.94 -8.42 0.13
CA ARG A 123 -13.04 -7.40 -0.92
C ARG A 123 -12.22 -6.15 -0.64
N GLN A 124 -12.25 -5.65 0.60
CA GLN A 124 -11.51 -4.46 0.99
C GLN A 124 -9.98 -4.66 0.86
N ASP A 125 -9.47 -5.85 1.18
CA ASP A 125 -8.05 -6.16 1.03
C ASP A 125 -7.65 -6.25 -0.46
N TRP A 126 -8.53 -6.77 -1.32
CA TRP A 126 -8.32 -6.80 -2.78
C TRP A 126 -8.28 -5.41 -3.39
N ASP A 127 -9.24 -4.56 -3.02
CA ASP A 127 -9.27 -3.17 -3.44
C ASP A 127 -8.00 -2.42 -3.00
N GLN A 128 -7.49 -2.74 -1.81
CA GLN A 128 -6.23 -2.18 -1.33
C GLN A 128 -5.05 -2.55 -2.26
N VAL A 129 -4.92 -3.80 -2.69
CA VAL A 129 -3.86 -4.20 -3.66
C VAL A 129 -3.99 -3.43 -4.97
N ILE A 130 -5.21 -3.35 -5.53
CA ILE A 130 -5.47 -2.68 -6.81
C ILE A 130 -5.13 -1.19 -6.73
N ASN A 131 -5.56 -0.53 -5.65
CA ASN A 131 -5.28 0.90 -5.41
C ASN A 131 -3.78 1.17 -5.25
N GLN A 132 -3.01 0.22 -4.72
CA GLN A 132 -1.57 0.38 -4.55
C GLN A 132 -0.77 0.22 -5.86
N VAL A 133 -1.34 -0.29 -6.96
CA VAL A 133 -0.63 -0.42 -8.25
C VAL A 133 -0.17 0.95 -8.77
N ALA A 134 -1.08 1.91 -8.85
CA ALA A 134 -0.78 3.25 -9.37
C ALA A 134 0.15 4.04 -8.42
N ILE A 135 -0.06 3.90 -7.10
CA ILE A 135 0.77 4.55 -6.08
C ILE A 135 2.20 4.01 -6.15
N SER A 136 2.35 2.69 -6.32
CA SER A 136 3.65 2.03 -6.40
C SER A 136 4.48 2.52 -7.57
N LYS A 137 3.85 2.71 -8.73
CA LYS A 137 4.49 3.32 -9.91
C LYS A 137 5.04 4.70 -9.59
N ALA A 138 4.22 5.55 -8.98
CA ALA A 138 4.57 6.95 -8.74
C ALA A 138 5.71 7.12 -7.72
N LEU A 139 5.81 6.23 -6.72
CA LEU A 139 6.72 6.39 -5.58
C LEU A 139 7.96 5.50 -5.61
N PHE A 140 7.89 4.35 -6.28
CA PHE A 140 8.92 3.32 -6.25
C PHE A 140 9.37 2.85 -7.64
N GLY A 141 8.61 3.18 -8.69
CA GLY A 141 8.96 2.88 -10.07
C GLY A 141 8.33 1.60 -10.61
N ARG A 142 8.83 1.17 -11.77
CA ARG A 142 8.17 0.17 -12.61
C ARG A 142 8.22 -1.25 -12.05
N GLU A 143 9.32 -1.65 -11.42
CA GLU A 143 9.48 -3.02 -10.89
C GLU A 143 8.47 -3.31 -9.77
N VAL A 144 8.23 -2.32 -8.90
CA VAL A 144 7.23 -2.43 -7.83
C VAL A 144 5.79 -2.38 -8.38
N GLU A 145 5.53 -1.54 -9.38
CA GLU A 145 4.25 -1.52 -10.11
C GLU A 145 3.94 -2.88 -10.72
N GLU A 146 4.90 -3.46 -11.45
CA GLU A 146 4.73 -4.75 -12.13
C GLU A 146 4.50 -5.89 -11.12
N ALA A 147 5.24 -5.91 -10.00
CA ALA A 147 5.00 -6.88 -8.93
C ALA A 147 3.61 -6.76 -8.32
N MET A 148 3.15 -5.54 -8.01
CA MET A 148 1.79 -5.31 -7.48
C MET A 148 0.70 -5.67 -8.50
N LYS A 149 0.91 -5.32 -9.77
CA LYS A 149 -0.01 -5.65 -10.86
C LYS A 149 -0.13 -7.16 -11.06
N GLU A 150 0.97 -7.89 -10.94
CA GLU A 150 0.95 -9.35 -11.10
C GLU A 150 0.18 -10.02 -9.95
N ILE A 151 0.33 -9.54 -8.71
CA ILE A 151 -0.50 -9.98 -7.58
C ILE A 151 -1.99 -9.69 -7.86
N ALA A 152 -2.32 -8.48 -8.33
CA ALA A 152 -3.69 -8.12 -8.69
C ALA A 152 -4.25 -9.02 -9.82
N ASN A 153 -3.44 -9.34 -10.83
CA ASN A 153 -3.83 -10.24 -11.92
C ASN A 153 -4.14 -11.65 -11.39
N GLU A 154 -3.33 -12.18 -10.47
CA GLU A 154 -3.60 -13.51 -9.89
C GLU A 154 -4.88 -13.51 -9.03
N ILE A 155 -5.19 -12.42 -8.31
CA ILE A 155 -6.47 -12.26 -7.60
C ILE A 155 -7.65 -12.35 -8.58
N VAL A 156 -7.62 -11.57 -9.66
CA VAL A 156 -8.69 -11.54 -10.68
C VAL A 156 -8.84 -12.89 -11.36
N LYS A 157 -7.74 -13.56 -11.71
CA LYS A 157 -7.80 -14.90 -12.34
C LYS A 157 -8.55 -15.92 -11.47
N VAL A 158 -8.28 -15.95 -10.17
CA VAL A 158 -8.95 -16.90 -9.26
C VAL A 158 -10.42 -16.51 -9.07
N GLN A 159 -10.74 -15.22 -8.98
CA GLN A 159 -12.12 -14.73 -8.90
C GLN A 159 -12.93 -15.10 -10.16
N ASP A 160 -12.38 -14.85 -11.35
CA ASP A 160 -13.00 -15.17 -12.62
C ASP A 160 -13.17 -16.69 -12.81
N ALA A 161 -12.16 -17.47 -12.41
CA ALA A 161 -12.26 -18.93 -12.44
C ALA A 161 -13.38 -19.43 -11.51
N ALA A 162 -13.47 -18.92 -10.27
CA ALA A 162 -14.53 -19.27 -9.33
C ALA A 162 -15.92 -18.91 -9.87
N ALA A 163 -16.09 -17.71 -10.41
CA ALA A 163 -17.34 -17.28 -11.04
C ALA A 163 -17.71 -18.16 -12.25
N THR A 164 -16.73 -18.50 -13.09
CA THR A 164 -16.92 -19.34 -14.27
C THR A 164 -17.34 -20.76 -13.88
N VAL A 165 -16.72 -21.35 -12.85
CA VAL A 165 -17.10 -22.68 -12.37
C VAL A 165 -18.48 -22.67 -11.71
N ALA A 166 -18.83 -21.62 -10.98
CA ALA A 166 -20.17 -21.50 -10.38
C ALA A 166 -21.29 -21.46 -11.45
N VAL A 167 -21.02 -20.91 -12.64
CA VAL A 167 -22.01 -20.78 -13.72
C VAL A 167 -21.96 -21.95 -14.71
N LEU A 168 -20.78 -22.29 -15.20
CA LEU A 168 -20.58 -23.25 -16.30
C LEU A 168 -20.18 -24.64 -15.82
N ASN A 169 -19.77 -24.77 -14.55
CA ASN A 169 -19.42 -26.03 -13.92
C ASN A 169 -18.34 -26.83 -14.68
N VAL A 170 -17.21 -26.16 -14.95
CA VAL A 170 -16.14 -26.68 -15.81
C VAL A 170 -14.98 -27.21 -14.98
N LYS A 171 -14.78 -28.52 -14.99
CA LYS A 171 -13.80 -29.23 -14.15
C LYS A 171 -12.33 -28.85 -14.41
N TRP A 172 -11.98 -28.43 -15.63
CA TRP A 172 -10.59 -28.06 -15.95
C TRP A 172 -10.11 -26.77 -15.23
N LEU A 173 -11.04 -25.98 -14.70
CA LEU A 173 -10.72 -24.79 -13.89
C LEU A 173 -10.49 -25.11 -12.41
N GLU A 174 -10.76 -26.34 -11.97
CA GLU A 174 -10.62 -26.74 -10.57
C GLU A 174 -9.19 -26.50 -10.04
N GLU A 175 -8.16 -26.78 -10.85
CA GLU A 175 -6.75 -26.57 -10.49
C GLU A 175 -6.37 -25.09 -10.35
N SER A 176 -7.08 -24.19 -11.05
CA SER A 176 -6.86 -22.75 -10.93
C SER A 176 -7.50 -22.15 -9.67
N ILE A 177 -8.52 -22.82 -9.11
CA ILE A 177 -9.30 -22.33 -7.97
C ILE A 177 -8.83 -22.98 -6.67
N PHE A 178 -8.60 -24.30 -6.69
CA PHE A 178 -8.34 -25.06 -5.47
C PHE A 178 -6.89 -25.53 -5.41
N THR A 179 -6.34 -25.48 -4.21
CA THR A 179 -5.10 -26.19 -3.91
C THR A 179 -5.43 -27.68 -3.78
N SER A 180 -5.01 -28.50 -4.75
CA SER A 180 -5.24 -29.94 -4.68
C SER A 180 -4.41 -30.53 -3.54
N GLY A 181 -5.07 -30.98 -2.47
CA GLY A 181 -4.42 -31.49 -1.25
C GLY A 181 -3.51 -32.71 -1.44
N ASP A 182 -3.47 -33.31 -2.62
CA ASP A 182 -2.78 -34.57 -2.89
C ASP A 182 -1.62 -34.46 -3.91
N ARG A 183 -1.34 -33.26 -4.43
CA ARG A 183 -0.19 -33.04 -5.32
C ARG A 183 0.78 -32.06 -4.67
N ALA A 184 1.91 -32.59 -4.22
CA ALA A 184 3.15 -31.87 -3.95
C ALA A 184 3.73 -31.15 -5.19
N GLY A 185 2.90 -30.88 -6.21
CA GLY A 185 3.24 -30.03 -7.33
C GLY A 185 3.06 -28.57 -6.92
N SER A 186 4.17 -27.89 -6.66
CA SER A 186 4.40 -26.47 -6.95
C SER A 186 3.10 -25.70 -7.24
N ASP A 187 2.53 -25.05 -6.21
CA ASP A 187 1.42 -24.13 -6.41
C ASP A 187 1.93 -22.90 -7.16
N ARG A 188 1.95 -23.02 -8.50
CA ARG A 188 2.55 -22.03 -9.42
C ARG A 188 2.01 -20.62 -9.21
N LEU A 189 0.76 -20.49 -8.74
CA LEU A 189 0.17 -19.20 -8.42
C LEU A 189 0.82 -18.61 -7.17
N MET A 190 0.89 -19.38 -6.08
CA MET A 190 1.51 -18.90 -4.84
C MET A 190 3.00 -18.64 -5.02
N GLU A 191 3.69 -19.44 -5.83
CA GLU A 191 5.09 -19.17 -6.19
C GLU A 191 5.26 -17.85 -6.95
N ARG A 192 4.32 -17.48 -7.83
CA ARG A 192 4.34 -16.16 -8.49
C ARG A 192 4.13 -15.05 -7.48
N VAL A 193 3.13 -15.19 -6.61
CA VAL A 193 2.85 -14.23 -5.53
C VAL A 193 4.08 -14.06 -4.64
N ASP A 194 4.75 -15.15 -4.26
CA ASP A 194 5.97 -15.12 -3.46
C ASP A 194 7.14 -14.46 -4.19
N ARG A 195 7.33 -14.73 -5.48
CA ARG A 195 8.32 -14.01 -6.29
C ARG A 195 8.03 -12.51 -6.33
N CYS A 196 6.77 -12.12 -6.50
CA CYS A 196 6.36 -10.71 -6.49
C CYS A 196 6.61 -10.07 -5.13
N ILE A 197 6.26 -10.74 -4.03
CA ILE A 197 6.58 -10.27 -2.67
C ILE A 197 8.09 -10.10 -2.49
N GLY A 198 8.91 -11.04 -2.96
CA GLY A 198 10.38 -10.90 -2.92
C GLY A 198 10.91 -9.71 -3.73
N VAL A 199 10.23 -9.29 -4.81
CA VAL A 199 10.52 -8.01 -5.49
C VAL A 199 10.16 -6.85 -4.58
N LEU A 200 8.93 -6.82 -4.06
CA LEU A 200 8.46 -5.75 -3.17
C LEU A 200 9.39 -5.57 -1.96
N GLU A 201 9.80 -6.66 -1.33
CA GLU A 201 10.71 -6.63 -0.18
C GLU A 201 12.06 -6.01 -0.51
N ARG A 202 12.66 -6.39 -1.63
CA ARG A 202 13.97 -5.85 -2.06
C ARG A 202 13.93 -4.32 -2.26
N HIS A 203 12.80 -3.77 -2.71
CA HIS A 203 12.67 -2.33 -2.96
C HIS A 203 12.11 -1.54 -1.77
N LEU A 204 11.20 -2.12 -1.00
CA LEU A 204 10.44 -1.42 0.02
C LEU A 204 11.01 -1.59 1.43
N LEU A 205 11.60 -2.75 1.77
CA LEU A 205 12.21 -2.94 3.09
C LEU A 205 13.35 -1.97 3.40
N PRO A 206 14.25 -1.60 2.44
CA PRO A 206 15.27 -0.60 2.72
C PRO A 206 14.69 0.76 3.14
N ILE A 207 13.55 1.14 2.57
CA ILE A 207 12.85 2.40 2.91
C ILE A 207 12.30 2.31 4.34
N LEU A 208 11.80 1.15 4.74
CA LEU A 208 11.26 0.92 6.09
C LEU A 208 12.38 0.80 7.14
N ALA A 209 13.48 0.12 6.82
CA ALA A 209 14.59 -0.11 7.75
C ALA A 209 15.31 1.19 8.16
N VAL A 210 15.44 2.15 7.24
CA VAL A 210 16.09 3.44 7.52
C VAL A 210 15.37 4.26 8.60
N SER A 211 14.07 4.03 8.83
CA SER A 211 13.34 4.75 9.89
C SER A 211 13.53 4.15 11.28
N ASN A 212 13.92 2.87 11.40
CA ASN A 212 14.10 2.20 12.70
C ASN A 212 15.51 2.37 13.29
N GLY A 213 16.45 2.94 12.53
CA GLY A 213 17.84 3.18 12.93
C GLY A 213 18.14 4.59 13.44
N ARG A 214 17.11 5.37 13.82
CA ARG A 214 17.25 6.72 14.40
C ARG A 214 16.58 6.80 15.75
#